data_AF-A0A1T5CZ61-F1
#
_entry.id   AF-A0A1T5CZ61-F1
#
_cell.length_a   1.000
_cell.length_b   1.000
_cell.length_c   1.000
_cell.angle_alpha   90.00
_cell.angle_beta   90.00
_cell.angle_gamma   90.00
#
_symmetry.space_group_name_H-M   'P 1'
#
loop_
_entity.id
_entity.type
_entity.pdbx_description
1 polymer ?
#
loop_
_entity_poly.entity_id
_entity_poly.type
_entity_poly.pdbx_seq_one_letter_code
_entity_poly.pdbx_strand_id
1 'polypeptide(L)' 'MLKISPRTAQTWRDEGKISFSQVGNKIYYKLSDIERTMQEYYNKSFAKK' A
#
# COMPACT_ATOMS: atom_id res chain seq x y z
N MET A 1 5.11 -6.87 -8.11
CA MET A 1 4.37 -7.05 -6.85
C MET A 1 5.09 -6.25 -5.77
N LEU A 2 4.37 -5.47 -4.96
CA LEU A 2 4.94 -4.61 -3.90
C LEU A 2 5.95 -5.44 -3.10
N LYS A 3 7.24 -5.05 -3.10
CA LYS A 3 8.34 -5.80 -2.47
C LYS A 3 8.29 -5.69 -0.93
N ILE A 4 7.14 -6.02 -0.34
CA ILE A 4 6.84 -5.90 1.08
C ILE A 4 6.46 -7.26 1.66
N SER A 5 6.63 -7.38 2.98
CA SER A 5 6.20 -8.59 3.67
C SER A 5 4.66 -8.68 3.75
N PRO A 6 4.08 -9.89 3.84
CA PRO A 6 2.65 -10.07 4.06
C PRO A 6 2.15 -9.38 5.34
N ARG A 7 2.99 -9.32 6.39
CA ARG A 7 2.69 -8.65 7.66
C ARG A 7 2.58 -7.15 7.48
N THR A 8 3.48 -6.55 6.71
CA THR A 8 3.42 -5.12 6.36
C THR A 8 2.13 -4.80 5.59
N ALA A 9 1.75 -5.66 4.64
CA ALA A 9 0.50 -5.52 3.90
C ALA A 9 -0.75 -5.69 4.79
N GLN A 10 -0.68 -6.50 5.85
CA GLN A 10 -1.74 -6.57 6.88
C GLN A 10 -1.83 -5.25 7.64
N THR A 11 -0.72 -4.76 8.20
CA THR A 11 -0.69 -3.50 8.95
C THR A 11 -1.22 -2.33 8.12
N TRP A 12 -0.88 -2.22 6.84
CA TRP A 12 -1.40 -1.14 6.00
C TRP A 12 -2.91 -1.21 5.77
N ARG A 13 -3.50 -2.41 5.76
CA ARG A 13 -4.95 -2.58 5.70
C ARG A 13 -5.61 -2.25 7.03
N ASP A 14 -5.02 -2.70 8.12
CA ASP A 14 -5.52 -2.46 9.48
C ASP A 14 -5.46 -0.95 9.84
N GLU A 15 -4.43 -0.26 9.38
CA GLU A 15 -4.27 1.20 9.52
C GLU A 15 -5.06 2.01 8.49
N GLY A 16 -5.72 1.37 7.51
CA GLY A 16 -6.49 2.05 6.45
C GLY A 16 -5.64 2.82 5.44
N LYS A 17 -4.33 2.58 5.38
CA LYS A 17 -3.40 3.27 4.46
C LYS A 17 -3.58 2.85 3.00
N ILE A 18 -4.00 1.60 2.76
CA ILE A 18 -4.19 1.07 1.41
C ILE A 18 -5.63 0.58 1.22
N SER A 19 -6.25 1.00 0.11
CA SER A 19 -7.57 0.48 -0.26
C SER A 19 -7.45 -0.95 -0.79
N PHE A 20 -8.32 -1.84 -0.31
CA PHE A 20 -8.34 -3.23 -0.71
C PHE A 20 -9.78 -3.72 -0.90
N SER A 21 -9.93 -4.76 -1.71
CA SER A 21 -11.20 -5.47 -1.86
C SER A 21 -11.00 -6.92 -1.43
N GLN A 22 -11.90 -7.41 -0.58
CA GLN A 22 -11.91 -8.80 -0.15
C GLN A 22 -13.01 -9.56 -0.90
N VAL A 23 -12.64 -10.68 -1.50
CA VAL A 23 -13.59 -11.63 -2.10
C VAL A 23 -13.30 -13.00 -1.49
N GLY A 24 -14.14 -13.41 -0.54
CA GLY A 24 -13.89 -14.59 0.30
C GLY A 24 -12.61 -14.45 1.12
N ASN A 25 -11.69 -15.41 0.98
CA ASN A 25 -10.39 -15.41 1.66
C ASN A 25 -9.27 -14.72 0.86
N LYS A 26 -9.57 -14.17 -0.31
CA LYS A 26 -8.58 -13.50 -1.17
C LYS A 26 -8.71 -11.99 -1.06
N ILE A 27 -7.56 -11.34 -0.99
CA ILE A 27 -7.44 -9.88 -0.94
C ILE A 27 -6.88 -9.40 -2.26
N TYR A 28 -7.58 -8.45 -2.85
CA TYR A 28 -7.25 -7.84 -4.12
C TYR A 28 -6.94 -6.36 -3.92
N TYR A 29 -5.97 -5.90 -4.69
CA TYR A 29 -5.61 -4.49 -4.75
C TYR A 29 -5.77 -4.03 -6.19
N LYS A 30 -6.39 -2.87 -6.38
CA LYS A 30 -6.34 -2.20 -7.68
C LYS A 30 -4.99 -1.52 -7.82
N LEU A 31 -4.42 -1.61 -9.01
CA LEU A 31 -3.19 -0.89 -9.35
C LEU A 31 -3.35 0.62 -9.15
N SER A 32 -4.49 1.18 -9.57
CA SER A 32 -4.84 2.60 -9.37
C SER A 32 -4.73 3.04 -7.91
N ASP A 33 -5.21 2.20 -7.01
CA ASP A 33 -5.29 2.53 -5.58
C ASP A 33 -3.92 2.43 -4.93
N ILE A 34 -3.09 1.46 -5.36
CA ILE A 34 -1.69 1.34 -4.96
C ILE A 34 -0.91 2.58 -5.42
N GLU A 35 -1.05 2.97 -6.69
CA GLU A 35 -0.35 4.13 -7.24
C GLU A 35 -0.75 5.41 -6.52
N ARG A 36 -2.05 5.61 -6.27
CA ARG A 36 -2.54 6.76 -5.48
C ARG A 36 -1.93 6.77 -4.08
N THR A 37 -1.96 5.62 -3.39
CA THR A 37 -1.36 5.49 -2.05
C THR A 37 0.14 5.81 -2.08
N MET A 38 0.87 5.31 -3.07
CA MET A 38 2.30 5.56 -3.22
C MET A 38 2.61 7.03 -3.48
N GLN A 39 1.76 7.73 -4.23
CA GLN A 39 1.89 9.16 -4.47
C GLN A 39 1.52 9.99 -3.22
N GLU A 40 0.45 9.62 -2.51
CA GLU A 40 0.01 10.30 -1.28
C GLU A 40 1.08 10.21 -0.18
N TYR A 41 1.69 9.04 -0.02
CA TYR A 41 2.77 8.81 0.96
C TYR A 41 4.17 8.98 0.35
N TYR A 42 4.29 9.59 -0.84
CA TYR A 42 5.59 9.85 -1.46
C TYR A 42 6.31 10.96 -0.69
N ASN A 43 7.18 10.55 0.24
CA ASN A 43 8.06 11.49 0.91
C ASN A 43 9.37 11.59 0.13
N LYS A 44 9.66 12.78 -0.42
CA LYS A 44 10.92 13.02 -1.13
C LYS A 44 12.07 12.72 -0.16
N SER A 45 12.97 11.82 -0.55
CA SER A 45 14.18 11.57 0.23
C SER A 45 14.88 12.90 0.45
N PHE A 46 15.23 13.21 1.70
CA PHE A 46 15.93 14.44 2.06
C PHE A 46 17.06 14.67 1.05
N ALA A 47 16.96 15.76 0.29
CA ALA A 47 18.00 16.12 -0.66
C ALA A 47 19.31 16.16 0.13
N LYS A 48 20.28 15.34 -0.29
CA LYS A 48 21.63 15.37 0.29
C LYS A 48 22.12 16.80 0.09
N LYS A 49 22.25 17.53 1.20
CA LYS A 49 22.80 18.89 1.23
C LYS A 49 24.29 18.83 0.90
#